data_AF-A0A518H6D9-F1
#
_entry.id   AF-A0A518H6D9-F1
#
_cell.length_a   1.000
_cell.length_b   1.000
_cell.length_c   1.000
_cell.angle_alpha   90.00
_cell.angle_beta   90.00
_cell.angle_gamma   90.00
#
_symmetry.space_group_name_H-M   'P 1'
#
loop_
_entity.id
_entity.type
_entity.pdbx_description
1 polymer ?
#
loop_
_entity_poly.entity_id
_entity_poly.type
_entity_poly.pdbx_seq_one_letter_code
_entity_poly.pdbx_strand_id
1 'polypeptide(L)'
;MLRKQIIGGQKEPPTTTGGEIDIAAVATVLVTSEDPEHPIDHAFDGSRGPGGSRWIAGEPGEQAVILAFDAPQAIRRVALEVEETEVARTQELQLAASTDGGQTYRELFRQEYNFSPSGSTFGRVDWAVEVEGVTHLRLAIKPDKGGKHCRAAITSLVLRS
;
A
#
# COMPACT_ATOMS: atom_id res chain seq x y z
N MET A 1 15.05 -13.60 -48.12
CA MET A 1 13.91 -13.60 -47.16
C MET A 1 14.45 -13.29 -45.77
N LEU A 2 13.71 -12.51 -44.98
CA LEU A 2 14.20 -11.90 -43.73
C LEU A 2 13.83 -12.73 -42.49
N ARG A 3 14.75 -12.84 -41.52
CA ARG A 3 14.52 -13.46 -40.19
C ARG A 3 14.34 -12.37 -39.12
N LYS A 4 13.32 -12.54 -38.26
CA LYS A 4 12.93 -11.64 -37.15
C LYS A 4 12.98 -12.39 -35.82
N GLN A 5 13.38 -11.71 -34.74
CA GLN A 5 13.27 -12.20 -33.36
C GLN A 5 12.58 -11.13 -32.49
N ILE A 6 11.62 -11.56 -31.66
CA ILE A 6 10.90 -10.71 -30.72
C ILE A 6 11.64 -10.78 -29.37
N ILE A 7 12.01 -9.62 -28.83
CA ILE A 7 12.49 -9.50 -27.45
C ILE A 7 11.26 -9.31 -26.55
N GLY A 8 11.13 -10.14 -25.52
CA GLY A 8 9.99 -10.13 -24.59
C GLY A 8 9.28 -11.47 -24.46
N GLY A 9 10.05 -12.56 -24.35
CA GLY A 9 9.54 -13.90 -24.04
C GLY A 9 10.39 -14.55 -22.96
N GLN A 10 10.70 -13.82 -21.89
CA GLN A 10 11.18 -14.46 -20.68
C GLN A 10 10.00 -15.22 -20.09
N LYS A 11 10.04 -16.54 -20.19
CA LYS A 11 9.35 -17.41 -19.25
C LYS A 11 9.91 -17.01 -17.88
N GLU A 12 9.12 -16.32 -17.07
CA GLU A 12 9.54 -15.93 -15.74
C GLU A 12 10.10 -17.18 -15.04
N PRO A 13 11.35 -17.15 -14.55
CA PRO A 13 11.80 -18.20 -13.64
C PRO A 13 10.81 -18.24 -12.46
N PRO A 14 10.60 -19.39 -11.81
CA PRO A 14 9.80 -19.42 -10.59
C PRO A 14 10.37 -18.35 -9.68
N THR A 15 9.54 -17.34 -9.37
CA THR A 15 9.92 -16.24 -8.50
C THR A 15 10.26 -16.90 -7.19
N THR A 16 11.55 -16.94 -6.84
CA THR A 16 11.98 -17.26 -5.47
C THR A 16 11.39 -16.13 -4.63
N THR A 17 10.17 -16.37 -4.16
CA THR A 17 9.40 -15.42 -3.39
C THR A 17 10.10 -15.39 -2.04
N GLY A 18 10.91 -14.35 -1.79
CA GLY A 18 11.18 -13.98 -0.42
C GLY A 18 9.83 -13.87 0.28
N GLY A 19 9.74 -14.51 1.44
CA GLY A 19 8.48 -14.69 2.15
C GLY A 19 7.78 -13.36 2.36
N GLU A 20 6.45 -13.40 2.39
CA GLU A 20 5.67 -12.27 2.87
C GLU A 20 6.10 -11.95 4.32
N ILE A 21 6.33 -10.68 4.61
CA ILE A 21 6.71 -10.23 5.94
C ILE A 21 5.46 -10.26 6.82
N ASP A 22 5.48 -11.06 7.89
CA ASP A 22 4.40 -11.12 8.88
C ASP A 22 4.42 -9.85 9.74
N ILE A 23 3.66 -8.84 9.31
CA ILE A 23 3.63 -7.52 9.93
C ILE A 23 3.26 -7.59 11.42
N ALA A 24 2.29 -8.43 11.78
CA ALA A 24 1.85 -8.58 13.16
C ALA A 24 2.95 -9.14 14.08
N ALA A 25 3.90 -9.89 13.51
CA ALA A 25 5.01 -10.48 14.25
C ALA A 25 6.25 -9.59 14.33
N VAL A 26 6.40 -8.57 13.48
CA VAL A 26 7.66 -7.80 13.36
C VAL A 26 7.51 -6.28 13.42
N ALA A 27 6.28 -5.75 13.54
CA ALA A 27 6.05 -4.31 13.53
C ALA A 27 4.90 -3.89 14.46
N THR A 28 5.04 -2.69 15.02
CA THR A 28 3.91 -1.93 15.54
C THR A 28 3.32 -1.07 14.42
N VAL A 29 2.00 -1.17 14.22
CA VAL A 29 1.29 -0.34 13.23
C VAL A 29 0.72 0.90 13.92
N LEU A 30 1.09 2.08 13.42
CA LEU A 30 0.57 3.36 13.89
C LEU A 30 -0.38 3.93 12.84
N VAL A 31 -1.57 4.34 13.27
CA VAL A 31 -2.57 4.99 12.42
C VAL A 31 -2.91 6.37 12.95
N THR A 32 -3.22 7.31 12.05
CA THR A 32 -3.70 8.64 12.44
C THR A 32 -5.06 8.58 13.13
N SER A 33 -5.97 7.77 12.61
CA SER A 33 -7.28 7.48 13.19
C SER A 33 -7.81 6.17 12.60
N GLU A 34 -8.80 5.55 13.24
CA GLU A 34 -9.48 4.38 12.69
C GLU A 34 -10.96 4.38 13.06
N ASP A 35 -11.76 3.80 12.18
CA ASP A 35 -13.14 3.44 12.44
C ASP A 35 -13.16 2.10 13.22
N PRO A 36 -13.78 2.02 14.42
CA PRO A 36 -13.78 0.80 15.22
C PRO A 36 -14.39 -0.43 14.52
N GLU A 37 -15.26 -0.24 13.52
CA GLU A 37 -15.83 -1.35 12.72
C GLU A 37 -14.92 -1.77 11.55
N HIS A 38 -13.89 -0.96 11.26
CA HIS A 38 -12.94 -1.17 10.18
C HIS A 38 -11.49 -0.92 10.67
N PRO A 39 -11.01 -1.71 11.64
CA PRO A 39 -9.70 -1.52 12.27
C PRO A 39 -8.54 -1.80 11.31
N ILE A 40 -7.35 -1.36 11.71
CA ILE A 40 -6.15 -1.53 10.88
C ILE A 40 -5.78 -2.99 10.61
N ASP A 41 -6.15 -3.90 11.50
CA ASP A 41 -5.98 -5.35 11.37
C ASP A 41 -6.55 -5.89 10.05
N HIS A 42 -7.65 -5.32 9.57
CA HIS A 42 -8.25 -5.72 8.30
C HIS A 42 -7.34 -5.52 7.09
N ALA A 43 -6.40 -4.58 7.13
CA ALA A 43 -5.45 -4.39 6.03
C ALA A 43 -4.37 -5.50 5.96
N PHE A 44 -4.27 -6.33 7.00
CA PHE A 44 -3.24 -7.35 7.17
C PHE A 44 -3.81 -8.75 7.47
N ASP A 45 -5.14 -8.94 7.43
CA ASP A 45 -5.81 -10.21 7.77
C ASP A 45 -5.79 -11.25 6.62
N GLY A 46 -5.21 -10.90 5.47
CA GLY A 46 -5.12 -11.76 4.29
C GLY A 46 -6.34 -11.71 3.37
N SER A 47 -7.39 -10.97 3.73
CA SER A 47 -8.52 -10.64 2.87
C SER A 47 -8.07 -9.67 1.77
N ARG A 48 -8.21 -10.08 0.51
CA ARG A 48 -7.68 -9.34 -0.64
C ARG A 48 -8.69 -9.27 -1.77
N GLY A 49 -8.51 -8.28 -2.62
CA GLY A 49 -9.37 -8.03 -3.77
C GLY A 49 -10.65 -7.24 -3.44
N PRO A 50 -11.50 -6.99 -4.45
CA PRO A 50 -12.72 -6.21 -4.29
C PRO A 50 -13.67 -6.79 -3.23
N GLY A 51 -14.23 -5.94 -2.37
CA GLY A 51 -15.13 -6.35 -1.30
C GLY A 51 -14.47 -7.06 -0.11
N GLY A 52 -13.14 -7.10 -0.06
CA GLY A 52 -12.39 -7.56 1.11
C GLY A 52 -12.64 -6.70 2.35
N SER A 53 -12.27 -7.22 3.52
CA SER A 53 -12.16 -6.40 4.72
C SER A 53 -11.16 -5.28 4.46
N ARG A 54 -11.37 -4.14 5.13
CA ARG A 54 -10.58 -2.94 4.91
C ARG A 54 -10.44 -2.15 6.20
N TRP A 55 -9.30 -1.49 6.32
CA TRP A 55 -9.14 -0.39 7.26
C TRP A 55 -9.84 0.85 6.70
N ILE A 56 -10.53 1.58 7.57
CA ILE A 56 -11.07 2.91 7.26
C ILE A 56 -10.63 3.87 8.35
N ALA A 57 -10.17 5.05 7.96
CA ALA A 57 -9.86 6.12 8.90
C ALA A 57 -11.10 6.56 9.68
N GLY A 58 -10.93 6.89 10.96
CA GLY A 58 -12.03 7.37 11.81
C GLY A 58 -12.49 8.77 11.39
N GLU A 59 -11.56 9.61 10.96
CA GLU A 59 -11.81 11.01 10.58
C GLU A 59 -11.55 11.26 9.08
N PRO A 60 -12.24 12.26 8.47
CA PRO A 60 -11.94 12.68 7.11
C PRO A 60 -10.59 13.42 7.01
N GLY A 61 -10.06 13.51 5.79
CA GLY A 61 -8.83 14.25 5.51
C GLY A 61 -7.60 13.35 5.36
N GLU A 62 -6.41 13.96 5.31
CA GLU A 62 -5.16 13.21 5.14
C GLU A 62 -4.87 12.30 6.34
N GLN A 63 -4.45 11.08 6.06
CA GLN A 63 -4.20 10.04 7.06
C GLN A 63 -2.86 9.37 6.78
N ALA A 64 -2.26 8.80 7.82
CA ALA A 64 -1.06 7.99 7.70
C ALA A 64 -1.25 6.62 8.35
N VAL A 65 -0.68 5.61 7.69
CA VAL A 65 -0.40 4.29 8.27
C VAL A 65 1.12 4.13 8.28
N ILE A 66 1.70 3.84 9.45
CA ILE A 66 3.15 3.66 9.63
C ILE A 66 3.41 2.29 10.22
N LEU A 67 4.27 1.52 9.56
CA LEU A 67 4.82 0.28 10.07
C LEU A 67 6.15 0.61 10.75
N ALA A 68 6.20 0.56 12.08
CA ALA A 68 7.40 0.72 12.87
C ALA A 68 7.96 -0.67 13.20
N PHE A 69 9.03 -1.07 12.53
CA PHE A 69 9.58 -2.42 12.68
C PHE A 69 10.41 -2.56 13.96
N ASP A 70 10.28 -3.70 14.64
CA ASP A 70 11.04 -4.00 15.86
C ASP A 70 12.54 -4.14 15.59
N ALA A 71 12.88 -4.58 14.38
CA ALA A 71 14.23 -4.62 13.83
C ALA A 71 14.22 -4.17 12.36
N PRO A 72 15.31 -3.54 11.85
CA PRO A 72 15.36 -3.09 10.47
C PRO A 72 15.07 -4.21 9.46
N GLN A 73 14.15 -3.97 8.53
CA GLN A 73 13.73 -4.92 7.50
C GLN A 73 14.34 -4.60 6.13
N ALA A 74 14.61 -5.65 5.35
CA ALA A 74 14.81 -5.52 3.91
C ALA A 74 13.46 -5.65 3.20
N ILE A 75 13.11 -4.69 2.35
CA ILE A 75 11.84 -4.68 1.62
C ILE A 75 12.14 -4.66 0.12
N ARG A 76 11.73 -5.70 -0.58
CA ARG A 76 11.89 -5.86 -2.04
C ARG A 76 10.64 -5.50 -2.79
N ARG A 77 9.47 -5.83 -2.25
CA ARG A 77 8.18 -5.55 -2.87
C ARG A 77 7.17 -5.02 -1.89
N VAL A 78 6.31 -4.15 -2.42
CA VAL A 78 5.15 -3.61 -1.72
C VAL A 78 3.95 -3.71 -2.63
N ALA A 79 2.94 -4.46 -2.22
CA ALA A 79 1.66 -4.53 -2.90
C ALA A 79 0.58 -3.85 -2.04
N LEU A 80 -0.26 -3.06 -2.68
CA LEU A 80 -1.30 -2.27 -2.04
C LEU A 80 -2.60 -2.37 -2.83
N GLU A 81 -3.69 -2.59 -2.13
CA GLU A 81 -5.05 -2.62 -2.69
C GLU A 81 -5.92 -1.58 -1.98
N VAL A 82 -6.70 -0.85 -2.77
CA VAL A 82 -7.59 0.23 -2.33
C VAL A 82 -8.91 0.13 -3.08
N GLU A 83 -10.01 0.46 -2.41
CA GLU A 83 -11.34 0.38 -2.98
C GLU A 83 -12.21 1.57 -2.57
N GLU A 84 -12.98 2.08 -3.54
CA GLU A 84 -13.99 3.12 -3.37
C GLU A 84 -15.15 2.86 -4.32
N THR A 85 -16.31 2.53 -3.77
CA THR A 85 -17.50 2.11 -4.52
C THR A 85 -18.61 3.16 -4.51
N GLU A 86 -18.51 4.18 -3.66
CA GLU A 86 -19.62 5.09 -3.35
C GLU A 86 -19.40 6.49 -3.93
N VAL A 87 -18.16 6.99 -3.89
CA VAL A 87 -17.86 8.37 -4.23
C VAL A 87 -16.86 8.47 -5.38
N ALA A 88 -17.20 9.29 -6.37
CA ALA A 88 -16.24 9.67 -7.39
C ALA A 88 -15.20 10.65 -6.81
N ARG A 89 -13.94 10.21 -6.75
CA ARG A 89 -12.81 10.95 -6.16
C ARG A 89 -11.47 10.54 -6.76
N THR A 90 -10.48 11.42 -6.61
CA THR A 90 -9.09 11.09 -6.89
C THR A 90 -8.35 10.93 -5.57
N GLN A 91 -7.97 9.70 -5.22
CA GLN A 91 -7.15 9.42 -4.06
C GLN A 91 -5.67 9.51 -4.43
N GLU A 92 -4.84 10.12 -3.59
CA GLU A 92 -3.39 10.13 -3.73
C GLU A 92 -2.75 9.37 -2.58
N LEU A 93 -1.77 8.53 -2.91
CA LEU A 93 -1.01 7.69 -2.01
C LEU A 93 0.47 8.00 -2.16
N GLN A 94 1.17 8.19 -1.04
CA GLN A 94 2.61 8.38 -1.00
C GLN A 94 3.22 7.33 -0.07
N LEU A 95 4.08 6.48 -0.62
CA LEU A 95 4.88 5.52 0.13
C LEU A 95 6.27 6.10 0.39
N ALA A 96 6.71 6.11 1.64
CA ALA A 96 8.02 6.59 2.04
C ALA A 96 8.66 5.64 3.08
N ALA A 97 9.98 5.52 3.05
CA ALA A 97 10.74 4.71 3.99
C ALA A 97 11.70 5.56 4.82
N SER A 98 11.92 5.13 6.05
CA SER A 98 12.91 5.66 6.99
C SER A 98 13.87 4.56 7.43
N THR A 99 15.15 4.90 7.51
CA THR A 99 16.22 4.03 8.03
C THR A 99 16.81 4.54 9.35
N ASP A 100 16.20 5.57 9.94
CA ASP A 100 16.75 6.33 11.08
C ASP A 100 15.78 6.42 12.27
N GLY A 101 14.89 5.44 12.40
CA GLY A 101 13.91 5.39 13.48
C GLY A 101 12.73 6.34 13.27
N GLY A 102 12.37 6.63 12.02
CA GLY A 102 11.22 7.47 11.68
C GLY A 102 11.48 8.97 11.79
N GLN A 103 12.74 9.40 11.89
CA GLN A 103 13.11 10.82 11.96
C GLN A 103 13.05 11.48 10.59
N THR A 104 13.55 10.81 9.56
CA THR A 104 13.48 11.26 8.17
C THR A 104 12.86 10.20 7.28
N TYR A 105 12.09 10.65 6.28
CA TYR A 105 11.41 9.79 5.33
C TYR A 105 11.83 10.14 3.91
N ARG A 106 12.33 9.15 3.18
CA ARG A 106 12.57 9.25 1.74
C ARG A 106 11.35 8.71 1.01
N GLU A 107 10.75 9.55 0.16
CA GLU A 107 9.68 9.10 -0.74
C GLU A 107 10.21 8.01 -1.68
N LEU A 108 9.43 6.95 -1.82
CA LEU A 108 9.70 5.82 -2.71
C LEU A 108 8.78 5.89 -3.93
N PHE A 109 7.48 6.05 -3.68
CA PHE A 109 6.45 6.08 -4.72
C PHE A 109 5.35 7.07 -4.38
N ARG A 110 4.73 7.62 -5.43
CA ARG A 110 3.47 8.34 -5.37
C ARG A 110 2.54 7.79 -6.44
N GLN A 111 1.30 7.51 -6.06
CA GLN A 111 0.30 6.92 -6.94
C GLN A 111 -1.06 7.58 -6.72
N GLU A 112 -1.72 7.88 -7.82
CA GLU A 112 -3.09 8.40 -7.82
C GLU A 112 -4.05 7.35 -8.35
N TYR A 113 -5.23 7.26 -7.73
CA TYR A 113 -6.34 6.42 -8.16
C TYR A 113 -7.56 7.30 -8.42
N ASN A 114 -8.14 7.16 -9.61
CA ASN A 114 -9.38 7.84 -9.96
C ASN A 114 -10.53 6.84 -9.84
N PHE A 115 -11.40 7.08 -8.86
CA PHE A 115 -12.55 6.23 -8.57
C PHE A 115 -13.84 6.84 -9.10
N SER A 116 -14.75 5.96 -9.53
CA SER A 116 -16.13 6.31 -9.88
C SER A 116 -17.03 5.09 -9.67
N PRO A 117 -18.21 5.24 -9.02
CA PRO A 117 -19.17 4.15 -8.85
C PRO A 117 -19.62 3.49 -10.16
N SER A 118 -19.64 4.24 -11.26
CA SER A 118 -19.98 3.73 -12.59
C SER A 118 -18.75 3.31 -13.43
N GLY A 119 -17.57 3.32 -12.84
CA GLY A 119 -16.29 3.13 -13.51
C GLY A 119 -15.35 2.24 -12.70
N SER A 120 -14.11 2.70 -12.50
CA SER A 120 -13.14 1.98 -11.68
C SER A 120 -13.45 2.20 -10.20
N THR A 121 -13.70 1.13 -9.45
CA THR A 121 -13.92 1.18 -8.01
C THR A 121 -12.76 0.57 -7.22
N PHE A 122 -11.87 -0.17 -7.88
CA PHE A 122 -10.77 -0.88 -7.25
C PHE A 122 -9.44 -0.49 -7.86
N GLY A 123 -8.42 -0.35 -7.01
CA GLY A 123 -7.06 -0.02 -7.39
C GLY A 123 -6.09 -1.00 -6.76
N ARG A 124 -5.13 -1.47 -7.56
CA ARG A 124 -4.03 -2.32 -7.08
C ARG A 124 -2.72 -1.85 -7.67
N VAL A 125 -1.66 -1.97 -6.89
CA VAL A 125 -0.29 -1.79 -7.34
C VAL A 125 0.63 -2.80 -6.69
N ASP A 126 1.71 -3.13 -7.38
CA ASP A 126 2.80 -4.00 -6.91
C ASP A 126 4.11 -3.33 -7.33
N TRP A 127 4.77 -2.68 -6.39
CA TRP A 127 6.03 -1.97 -6.61
C TRP A 127 7.22 -2.84 -6.23
N ALA A 128 8.25 -2.84 -7.08
CA ALA A 128 9.59 -3.24 -6.69
C ALA A 128 10.29 -2.05 -6.01
N VAL A 129 10.77 -2.23 -4.78
CA VAL A 129 11.28 -1.13 -3.93
C VAL A 129 12.77 -1.26 -3.64
N GLU A 130 13.28 -2.48 -3.48
CA GLU A 130 14.69 -2.81 -3.18
C GLU A 130 15.38 -1.85 -2.19
N VAL A 131 14.85 -1.80 -0.95
CA VAL A 131 15.41 -0.99 0.14
C VAL A 131 15.85 -1.85 1.31
N GLU A 132 17.01 -1.52 1.87
CA GLU A 132 17.61 -2.20 3.02
C GLU A 132 17.46 -1.38 4.29
N GLY A 133 17.49 -2.05 5.44
CA GLY A 133 17.58 -1.40 6.74
C GLY A 133 16.40 -0.48 7.06
N VAL A 134 15.21 -0.78 6.53
CA VAL A 134 14.01 0.02 6.77
C VAL A 134 13.56 -0.17 8.21
N THR A 135 13.54 0.92 8.95
CA THR A 135 13.03 0.98 10.33
C THR A 135 11.56 1.38 10.36
N HIS A 136 11.13 2.26 9.45
CA HIS A 136 9.73 2.64 9.32
C HIS A 136 9.31 2.71 7.84
N LEU A 137 8.11 2.21 7.54
CA LEU A 137 7.46 2.40 6.25
C LEU A 137 6.18 3.21 6.47
N ARG A 138 6.02 4.34 5.80
CA ARG A 138 4.84 5.21 5.90
C ARG A 138 4.08 5.21 4.59
N LEU A 139 2.77 4.96 4.69
CA LEU A 139 1.79 5.23 3.65
C LEU A 139 0.99 6.47 4.07
N ALA A 140 1.22 7.60 3.40
CA ALA A 140 0.38 8.77 3.53
C ALA A 140 -0.74 8.73 2.48
N ILE A 141 -1.97 9.00 2.91
CA ILE A 141 -3.18 8.85 2.11
C ILE A 141 -3.93 10.16 2.12
N LYS A 142 -4.04 10.79 0.95
CA LYS A 142 -4.97 11.89 0.72
C LYS A 142 -6.22 11.31 0.07
N PRO A 143 -7.33 11.16 0.81
CA PRO A 143 -8.51 10.45 0.31
C PRO A 143 -9.14 11.16 -0.88
N ASP A 144 -9.12 12.50 -0.93
CA ASP A 144 -9.54 13.23 -2.11
C ASP A 144 -8.59 14.40 -2.39
N LYS A 145 -7.97 14.39 -3.56
CA LYS A 145 -7.05 15.44 -4.02
C LYS A 145 -7.77 16.79 -4.20
N GLY A 146 -9.07 16.74 -4.51
CA GLY A 146 -9.95 17.91 -4.59
C GLY A 146 -10.36 18.50 -3.24
N GLY A 147 -9.96 17.88 -2.12
CA GLY A 147 -10.22 18.37 -0.77
C GLY A 147 -11.63 18.08 -0.25
N LYS A 148 -12.38 17.16 -0.85
CA LYS A 148 -13.66 16.70 -0.29
C LYS A 148 -13.45 16.06 1.08
N HIS A 149 -14.46 16.16 1.94
CA HIS A 149 -14.52 15.45 3.23
C HIS A 149 -14.73 13.95 3.02
N CYS A 150 -13.67 13.24 2.63
CA CYS A 150 -13.63 11.79 2.46
C CYS A 150 -12.71 11.17 3.51
N ARG A 151 -13.01 9.92 3.89
CA ARG A 151 -12.15 9.11 4.77
C ARG A 151 -11.19 8.28 3.92
N ALA A 152 -9.97 8.07 4.42
CA ALA A 152 -9.03 7.16 3.79
C ALA A 152 -9.44 5.70 4.05
N ALA A 153 -9.16 4.82 3.09
CA ALA A 153 -9.35 3.39 3.25
C ALA A 153 -8.28 2.61 2.48
N ILE A 154 -7.85 1.47 3.03
CA ILE A 154 -7.00 0.49 2.36
C ILE A 154 -7.58 -0.90 2.56
N THR A 155 -7.57 -1.72 1.50
CA THR A 155 -8.04 -3.10 1.55
C THR A 155 -6.91 -4.03 1.99
N SER A 156 -5.72 -3.90 1.41
CA SER A 156 -4.57 -4.70 1.86
C SER A 156 -3.24 -3.97 1.64
N LEU A 157 -2.28 -4.17 2.54
CA LEU A 157 -0.89 -3.73 2.40
C LEU A 157 0.06 -4.90 2.69
N VAL A 158 0.92 -5.23 1.73
CA VAL A 158 1.71 -6.46 1.75
C VAL A 158 3.16 -6.16 1.42
N LEU A 159 4.08 -6.65 2.25
CA LEU A 159 5.52 -6.49 2.06
C LEU A 159 6.20 -7.83 1.83
N ARG A 160 7.25 -7.85 1.00
CA ARG A 160 8.09 -9.04 0.78
C ARG A 160 9.57 -8.67 0.82
N SER A 161 10.38 -9.54 1.41
CA SER A 161 11.85 -9.40 1.54
C SER A 161 12.64 -10.04 0.40
#